data_AF-A0AAV5KYA4-F1
#
_entry.id   AF-A0AAV5KYA4-F1
#
_cell.length_a   1.000
_cell.length_b   1.000
_cell.length_c   1.000
_cell.angle_alpha   90.00
_cell.angle_beta   90.00
_cell.angle_gamma   90.00
#
_symmetry.space_group_name_H-M   'P 1'
#
loop_
_entity.id
_entity.type
_entity.pdbx_description
1 polymer ?
#
loop_
_entity_poly.entity_id
_entity_poly.type
_entity_poly.pdbx_seq_one_letter_code
_entity_poly.pdbx_strand_id
1 'polypeptide(L)'
;MRKQLAMFYRLAVVLCLLVNSVAGVVNFTYNGFRSVNLTLDGAAEVTSNGLLKLTNDTDHQQGHALYSSPVKLKDSTNGTAFSFTTTFVFAILSQYPTIGSDGMAFVISLSRGRPGALANQYLGLFNESNNGNETNRVVAVELDTIKNVEFEDIDDNHVGIDVNGLTSNVSHGAGQCKFG
;
A
#
# COMPACT_ATOMS: atom_id res chain seq x y z
N MET A 1 61.39 49.10 -26.25
CA MET A 1 59.92 48.96 -26.10
C MET A 1 59.58 47.52 -25.77
N ARG A 2 59.28 47.21 -24.50
CA ARG A 2 58.90 45.85 -24.05
C ARG A 2 57.37 45.71 -24.15
N LYS A 3 56.89 44.70 -24.87
CA LYS A 3 55.46 44.32 -24.90
C LYS A 3 55.21 43.38 -23.71
N GLN A 4 54.34 43.76 -22.78
CA GLN A 4 53.82 42.84 -21.77
C GLN A 4 52.66 42.05 -22.35
N LEU A 5 52.72 40.73 -22.22
CA LEU A 5 51.65 39.81 -22.62
C LEU A 5 50.78 39.55 -21.37
N ALA A 6 49.58 40.12 -21.34
CA ALA A 6 48.62 39.86 -20.27
C ALA A 6 47.94 38.50 -20.52
N MET A 7 48.29 37.50 -19.71
CA MET A 7 47.68 36.18 -19.73
C MET A 7 46.43 36.20 -18.85
N PHE A 8 45.24 36.27 -19.45
CA PHE A 8 43.98 36.15 -18.73
C PHE A 8 43.68 34.68 -18.47
N TYR A 9 43.97 34.19 -17.26
CA TYR A 9 43.45 32.90 -16.80
C TYR A 9 41.94 33.01 -16.60
N ARG A 10 41.15 32.46 -17.53
CA ARG A 10 39.70 32.25 -17.34
C ARG A 10 39.53 31.09 -16.37
N LEU A 11 39.34 31.39 -15.09
CA LEU A 11 38.92 30.41 -14.09
C LEU A 11 37.47 29.99 -14.40
N ALA A 12 37.30 28.85 -15.05
CA ALA A 12 35.99 28.22 -15.19
C ALA A 12 35.65 27.50 -13.88
N VAL A 13 34.95 28.19 -12.98
CA VAL A 13 34.33 27.54 -11.81
C VAL A 13 33.12 26.76 -12.33
N VAL A 14 33.31 25.46 -12.59
CA VAL A 14 32.19 24.54 -12.76
C VAL A 14 31.57 24.37 -11.38
N LEU A 15 30.57 25.20 -11.09
CA LEU A 15 29.71 25.01 -9.94
C LEU A 15 28.87 23.76 -10.20
N CYS A 16 29.43 22.60 -9.88
CA CYS A 16 28.71 21.35 -9.85
C CYS A 16 27.75 21.42 -8.66
N LEU A 17 26.58 22.04 -8.87
CA LEU A 17 25.46 21.93 -7.94
C LEU A 17 25.02 20.48 -7.97
N LEU A 18 25.64 19.65 -7.12
CA LEU A 18 25.07 18.39 -6.69
C LEU A 18 23.81 18.74 -5.91
N VAL A 19 22.70 18.91 -6.64
CA VAL A 19 21.37 18.90 -6.05
C VAL A 19 21.17 17.45 -5.61
N ASN A 20 21.60 17.15 -4.39
CA ASN A 20 21.08 15.99 -3.68
C ASN A 20 19.60 16.29 -3.46
N SER A 21 18.75 15.86 -4.40
CA SER A 21 17.32 15.77 -4.15
C SER A 21 17.17 14.75 -3.02
N VAL A 22 17.01 15.24 -1.79
CA VAL A 22 16.43 14.42 -0.73
C VAL A 22 15.10 13.94 -1.29
N ALA A 23 14.90 12.62 -1.35
CA ALA A 23 13.63 12.06 -1.77
C ALA A 23 12.51 12.77 -1.01
N GLY A 24 11.65 13.48 -1.74
CA GLY A 24 10.62 14.32 -1.13
C GLY A 24 9.77 13.48 -0.19
N VAL A 25 9.67 13.91 1.06
CA VAL A 25 8.83 13.26 2.07
C VAL A 25 7.38 13.39 1.59
N VAL A 26 6.74 12.26 1.28
CA VAL A 26 5.30 12.23 1.01
C VAL A 26 4.59 12.10 2.35
N ASN A 27 3.80 13.10 2.70
CA ASN A 27 2.97 13.10 3.91
C ASN A 27 1.56 13.58 3.55
N PHE A 28 0.55 12.88 4.04
CA PHE A 28 -0.85 13.26 3.91
C PHE A 28 -1.64 12.78 5.13
N THR A 29 -2.74 13.47 5.42
CA THR A 29 -3.69 13.09 6.46
C THR A 29 -5.09 13.38 5.96
N TYR A 30 -5.99 12.41 6.07
CA TYR A 30 -7.39 12.55 5.68
C TYR A 30 -8.27 12.37 6.93
N ASN A 31 -8.86 13.47 7.41
CA ASN A 31 -9.85 13.46 8.49
C ASN A 31 -11.28 13.19 7.96
N GLY A 32 -11.36 12.43 6.87
CA GLY A 32 -12.54 12.30 6.01
C GLY A 32 -12.11 12.28 4.54
N PHE A 33 -12.92 11.63 3.72
CA PHE A 33 -12.58 11.34 2.32
C PHE A 33 -13.36 12.19 1.31
N ARG A 34 -14.18 13.14 1.80
CA ARG A 34 -14.93 14.04 0.94
C ARG A 34 -13.97 14.88 0.10
N SER A 35 -14.08 14.75 -1.23
CA SER A 35 -13.23 15.45 -2.21
C SER A 35 -11.74 15.06 -2.15
N VAL A 36 -11.39 13.95 -1.51
CA VAL A 36 -10.03 13.39 -1.60
C VAL A 36 -9.84 12.76 -2.97
N ASN A 37 -8.71 13.03 -3.60
CA ASN A 37 -8.34 12.40 -4.85
C ASN A 37 -7.79 10.99 -4.59
N LEU A 38 -8.69 10.00 -4.64
CA LEU A 38 -8.36 8.58 -4.61
C LEU A 38 -8.71 7.94 -5.95
N THR A 39 -7.96 6.91 -6.33
CA THR A 39 -8.38 5.96 -7.36
C THR A 39 -9.21 4.89 -6.68
N LEU A 40 -10.48 4.78 -7.04
CA LEU A 40 -11.40 3.75 -6.54
C LEU A 40 -11.62 2.67 -7.59
N ASP A 41 -11.72 1.42 -7.17
CA ASP A 41 -12.04 0.26 -8.00
C ASP A 41 -13.02 -0.67 -7.27
N GLY A 42 -13.75 -1.49 -8.03
CA GLY A 42 -14.76 -2.40 -7.50
C GLY A 42 -15.93 -1.67 -6.81
N ALA A 43 -16.32 -2.14 -5.63
CA ALA A 43 -17.43 -1.60 -4.84
C ALA A 43 -17.06 -0.35 -4.02
N ALA A 44 -15.80 0.09 -4.06
CA ALA A 44 -15.32 1.16 -3.20
C ALA A 44 -15.96 2.52 -3.56
N GLU A 45 -16.49 3.21 -2.56
CA GLU A 45 -17.09 4.53 -2.71
C GLU A 45 -16.78 5.47 -1.54
N VAL A 46 -16.93 6.77 -1.78
CA VAL A 46 -16.97 7.78 -0.72
C VAL A 46 -18.42 8.16 -0.46
N THR A 47 -18.90 7.90 0.75
CA THR A 47 -20.27 8.17 1.15
C THR A 47 -20.57 9.67 1.20
N SER A 48 -21.86 10.04 1.24
CA SER A 48 -22.28 11.44 1.33
C SER A 48 -21.76 12.18 2.57
N ASN A 49 -21.56 11.46 3.68
CA ASN A 49 -20.94 11.95 4.92
C ASN A 49 -19.40 11.85 4.96
N GLY A 50 -18.76 11.44 3.85
CA GLY A 50 -17.31 11.49 3.69
C GLY A 50 -16.53 10.30 4.26
N LEU A 51 -17.18 9.15 4.45
CA LEU A 51 -16.50 7.90 4.81
C LEU A 51 -16.03 7.19 3.54
N LEU A 52 -14.84 6.58 3.59
CA LEU A 52 -14.41 5.64 2.57
C LEU A 52 -14.98 4.26 2.93
N LYS A 53 -15.86 3.74 2.06
CA LYS A 53 -16.48 2.43 2.21
C LYS A 53 -15.95 1.53 1.10
N LEU A 54 -15.22 0.47 1.46
CA LEU A 54 -14.61 -0.45 0.48
C LEU A 54 -15.63 -1.43 -0.11
N THR A 55 -16.54 -1.94 0.71
CA THR A 55 -17.56 -2.94 0.34
C THR A 55 -18.90 -2.58 0.97
N ASN A 56 -19.98 -3.20 0.47
CA ASN A 56 -21.31 -3.09 1.07
C ASN A 56 -21.86 -4.49 1.46
N ASP A 57 -23.14 -4.57 1.77
CA ASP A 57 -23.85 -5.78 2.21
C ASP A 57 -24.20 -6.75 1.07
N THR A 58 -23.71 -6.49 -0.15
CA THR A 58 -23.82 -7.42 -1.26
C THR A 58 -22.74 -8.48 -1.17
N ASP A 59 -23.14 -9.74 -1.33
CA ASP A 59 -22.24 -10.88 -1.29
C ASP A 59 -21.15 -10.81 -2.38
N HIS A 60 -19.97 -11.34 -2.05
CA HIS A 60 -18.85 -11.56 -2.97
C HIS A 60 -18.33 -10.28 -3.64
N GLN A 61 -18.29 -9.19 -2.89
CA GLN A 61 -17.72 -7.93 -3.34
C GLN A 61 -16.25 -7.76 -2.97
N GLN A 62 -15.56 -7.00 -3.80
CA GLN A 62 -14.25 -6.43 -3.51
C GLN A 62 -14.27 -4.94 -3.86
N GLY A 63 -13.49 -4.15 -3.15
CA GLY A 63 -13.27 -2.76 -3.50
C GLY A 63 -11.91 -2.27 -3.04
N HIS A 64 -11.33 -1.39 -3.84
CA HIS A 64 -9.99 -0.87 -3.62
C HIS A 64 -10.01 0.64 -3.62
N ALA A 65 -9.18 1.22 -2.77
CA ALA A 65 -8.97 2.65 -2.72
C ALA A 65 -7.47 2.93 -2.63
N LEU A 66 -6.94 3.58 -3.66
CA LEU A 66 -5.50 3.84 -3.79
C LEU A 66 -5.23 5.34 -3.80
N TYR A 67 -4.11 5.70 -3.18
CA TYR A 67 -3.58 7.04 -3.26
C TYR A 67 -3.23 7.37 -4.73
N SER A 68 -3.72 8.52 -5.22
CA SER A 68 -3.65 8.83 -6.65
C SER A 68 -2.23 9.09 -7.17
N SER A 69 -1.26 9.42 -6.33
CA SER A 69 0.14 9.65 -6.76
C SER A 69 1.06 8.50 -6.33
N PRO A 70 1.92 7.96 -7.21
CA PRO A 70 2.87 6.93 -6.81
C PRO A 70 3.83 7.41 -5.71
N VAL A 71 4.13 6.52 -4.76
CA VAL A 71 5.07 6.77 -3.68
C VAL A 71 6.36 5.99 -3.94
N LYS A 72 7.51 6.68 -3.92
CA LYS A 72 8.82 6.04 -4.08
C LYS A 72 9.21 5.42 -2.74
N LEU A 73 9.34 4.09 -2.69
CA LEU A 73 9.72 3.33 -1.48
C LEU A 73 11.15 2.80 -1.50
N LYS A 74 11.86 2.97 -2.62
CA LYS A 74 13.24 2.54 -2.80
C LYS A 74 13.98 3.51 -3.71
N ASP A 75 15.24 3.79 -3.40
CA ASP A 75 16.12 4.50 -4.31
C ASP A 75 16.58 3.57 -5.44
N SER A 76 16.30 3.98 -6.68
CA SER A 76 16.68 3.26 -7.90
C SER A 76 18.19 3.22 -8.13
N THR A 77 18.95 4.16 -7.55
CA THR A 77 20.39 4.31 -7.82
C THR A 77 21.23 3.37 -6.95
N ASN A 78 20.94 3.29 -5.64
CA ASN A 78 21.73 2.50 -4.68
C ASN A 78 20.92 1.36 -4.03
N GLY A 79 19.62 1.26 -4.30
CA GLY A 79 18.75 0.23 -3.78
C GLY A 79 18.30 0.42 -2.32
N THR A 80 18.60 1.55 -1.69
CA THR A 80 18.19 1.82 -0.31
C THR A 80 16.66 1.92 -0.21
N ALA A 81 16.06 1.15 0.71
CA ALA A 81 14.63 1.25 1.02
C ALA A 81 14.35 2.49 1.89
N PHE A 82 13.20 3.12 1.68
CA PHE A 82 12.73 4.21 2.52
C PHE A 82 11.76 3.68 3.59
N SER A 83 11.84 4.25 4.79
CA SER A 83 10.89 3.96 5.86
C SER A 83 9.57 4.70 5.64
N PHE A 84 8.46 4.10 6.06
CA PHE A 84 7.15 4.73 6.07
C PHE A 84 6.41 4.39 7.37
N THR A 85 5.37 5.17 7.64
CA THR A 85 4.42 4.89 8.71
C THR A 85 3.03 5.23 8.18
N THR A 86 2.05 4.40 8.54
CA THR A 86 0.64 4.64 8.21
C THR A 86 -0.18 4.45 9.48
N THR A 87 -1.27 5.20 9.59
CA THR A 87 -2.23 5.05 10.68
C THR A 87 -3.60 5.34 10.10
N PHE A 88 -4.53 4.42 10.33
CA PHE A 88 -5.90 4.55 9.88
C PHE A 88 -6.84 3.99 10.95
N VAL A 89 -8.07 4.51 10.95
CA VAL A 89 -9.16 4.01 11.78
C VAL A 89 -10.17 3.40 10.84
N PHE A 90 -10.63 2.19 11.16
CA PHE A 90 -11.55 1.43 10.34
C PHE A 90 -12.65 0.83 11.22
N ALA A 91 -13.74 0.39 10.57
CA ALA A 91 -14.79 -0.41 11.19
C ALA A 91 -15.20 -1.50 10.21
N ILE A 92 -15.23 -2.74 10.68
CA ILE A 92 -15.78 -3.89 9.95
C ILE A 92 -17.13 -4.20 10.60
N LEU A 93 -18.18 -4.19 9.79
CA LEU A 93 -19.54 -4.49 10.21
C LEU A 93 -19.99 -5.75 9.49
N SER A 94 -20.11 -6.86 10.22
CA SER A 94 -20.65 -8.09 9.65
C SER A 94 -22.18 -8.02 9.56
N GLN A 95 -22.74 -8.52 8.46
CA GLN A 95 -24.18 -8.73 8.31
C GLN A 95 -24.69 -9.78 9.32
N TYR A 96 -23.85 -10.74 9.67
CA TYR A 96 -24.17 -11.81 10.61
C TYR A 96 -23.21 -11.75 11.82
N PRO A 97 -23.68 -11.38 13.02
CA PRO A 97 -22.80 -11.13 14.18
C PRO A 97 -21.86 -12.27 14.58
N THR A 98 -22.16 -13.49 14.14
CA THR A 98 -21.41 -14.72 14.47
C THR A 98 -20.59 -15.25 13.30
N ILE A 99 -20.57 -14.58 12.15
CA ILE A 99 -19.83 -15.01 10.95
C ILE A 99 -18.91 -13.85 10.53
N GLY A 100 -17.60 -14.09 10.53
CA GLY A 100 -16.62 -13.20 9.92
C GLY A 100 -16.72 -13.23 8.39
N SER A 101 -16.33 -12.15 7.72
CA SER A 101 -16.29 -12.08 6.26
C SER A 101 -15.38 -10.93 5.82
N ASP A 102 -14.60 -11.18 4.78
CA ASP A 102 -13.35 -11.90 5.03
C ASP A 102 -12.31 -11.01 5.70
N GLY A 103 -12.23 -9.74 5.32
CA GLY A 103 -11.36 -8.79 5.99
C GLY A 103 -11.07 -7.56 5.15
N MET A 104 -9.96 -6.91 5.45
CA MET A 104 -9.40 -5.83 4.63
C MET A 104 -7.88 -5.82 4.71
N ALA A 105 -7.20 -5.14 3.78
CA ALA A 105 -5.75 -5.00 3.82
C ALA A 105 -5.28 -3.59 3.50
N PHE A 106 -4.19 -3.16 4.16
CA PHE A 106 -3.36 -2.05 3.68
C PHE A 106 -2.35 -2.60 2.68
N VAL A 107 -2.29 -2.01 1.48
CA VAL A 107 -1.56 -2.60 0.36
C VAL A 107 -0.52 -1.64 -0.20
N ILE A 108 0.69 -2.17 -0.43
CA ILE A 108 1.72 -1.57 -1.27
C ILE A 108 1.83 -2.43 -2.53
N SER A 109 1.60 -1.82 -3.69
CA SER A 109 1.67 -2.50 -4.99
C SER A 109 2.36 -1.64 -6.05
N LEU A 110 3.00 -2.31 -7.02
CA LEU A 110 3.51 -1.66 -8.22
C LEU A 110 2.42 -1.35 -9.26
N SER A 111 1.24 -1.97 -9.16
CA SER A 111 0.10 -1.74 -10.07
C SER A 111 -1.05 -1.04 -9.37
N ARG A 112 -1.80 -0.21 -10.11
CA ARG A 112 -3.01 0.46 -9.61
C ARG A 112 -4.25 -0.43 -9.61
N GLY A 113 -4.27 -1.47 -10.43
CA GLY A 113 -5.40 -2.38 -10.52
C GLY A 113 -4.99 -3.78 -10.09
N ARG A 114 -6.01 -4.57 -9.77
CA ARG A 114 -5.91 -6.01 -9.53
C ARG A 114 -6.85 -6.77 -10.49
N PRO A 115 -6.60 -6.74 -11.82
CA PRO A 115 -7.50 -7.39 -12.77
C PRO A 115 -7.56 -8.89 -12.49
N GLY A 116 -8.79 -9.42 -12.39
CA GLY A 116 -9.02 -10.83 -12.12
C GLY A 116 -8.67 -11.27 -10.70
N ALA A 117 -8.42 -10.36 -9.76
CA ALA A 117 -8.46 -10.70 -8.35
C ALA A 117 -9.89 -11.06 -7.94
N LEU A 118 -9.99 -12.00 -7.01
CA LEU A 118 -11.25 -12.53 -6.50
C LEU A 118 -11.62 -11.87 -5.17
N ALA A 119 -12.92 -11.83 -4.90
CA ALA A 119 -13.48 -11.40 -3.63
C ALA A 119 -13.29 -12.47 -2.54
N ASN A 120 -13.95 -12.26 -1.40
CA ASN A 120 -13.94 -13.14 -0.24
C ASN A 120 -12.52 -13.37 0.30
N GLN A 121 -12.14 -14.63 0.50
CA GLN A 121 -10.88 -15.05 1.10
C GLN A 121 -9.64 -14.53 0.36
N TYR A 122 -9.79 -14.09 -0.89
CA TYR A 122 -8.70 -13.52 -1.67
C TYR A 122 -8.43 -12.03 -1.40
N LEU A 123 -9.24 -11.39 -0.54
CA LEU A 123 -9.14 -9.98 -0.11
C LEU A 123 -9.12 -8.97 -1.28
N GLY A 124 -9.55 -9.37 -2.47
CA GLY A 124 -9.39 -8.58 -3.70
C GLY A 124 -7.93 -8.41 -4.14
N LEU A 125 -6.99 -9.21 -3.63
CA LEU A 125 -5.56 -9.10 -3.91
C LEU A 125 -5.08 -10.08 -4.96
N PHE A 126 -5.60 -11.31 -4.95
CA PHE A 126 -5.09 -12.43 -5.74
C PHE A 126 -6.25 -13.28 -6.30
N ASN A 127 -5.90 -14.37 -6.98
CA ASN A 127 -6.80 -15.42 -7.41
C ASN A 127 -6.12 -16.78 -7.31
N GLU A 128 -6.86 -17.85 -7.60
CA GLU A 128 -6.37 -19.23 -7.59
C GLU A 128 -5.07 -19.44 -8.39
N SER A 129 -4.89 -18.71 -9.49
CA SER A 129 -3.77 -18.91 -10.41
C SER A 129 -2.51 -18.10 -10.06
N ASN A 130 -2.64 -17.04 -9.26
CA ASN A 130 -1.54 -16.14 -8.96
C ASN A 130 -1.25 -15.98 -7.46
N ASN A 131 -2.00 -16.60 -6.55
CA ASN A 131 -1.70 -16.59 -5.13
C ASN A 131 -0.29 -17.16 -4.88
N GLY A 132 0.59 -16.37 -4.27
CA GLY A 132 2.01 -16.71 -4.03
C GLY A 132 2.96 -16.42 -5.18
N ASN A 133 2.49 -15.84 -6.29
CA ASN A 133 3.33 -15.54 -7.44
C ASN A 133 4.15 -14.25 -7.25
N GLU A 134 5.48 -14.33 -7.25
CA GLU A 134 6.40 -13.20 -7.07
C GLU A 134 6.20 -12.04 -8.06
N THR A 135 5.58 -12.30 -9.22
CA THR A 135 5.26 -11.26 -10.22
C THR A 135 4.12 -10.34 -9.78
N ASN A 136 3.36 -10.69 -8.73
CA ASN A 136 2.32 -9.84 -8.16
C ASN A 136 2.88 -8.53 -7.62
N ARG A 137 4.11 -8.56 -7.09
CA ARG A 137 4.83 -7.41 -6.51
C ARG A 137 3.98 -6.65 -5.49
N VAL A 138 3.47 -7.39 -4.52
CA VAL A 138 2.60 -6.86 -3.45
C VAL A 138 3.12 -7.22 -2.08
N VAL A 139 3.04 -6.22 -1.21
CA VAL A 139 3.12 -6.39 0.23
C VAL A 139 1.81 -5.89 0.81
N ALA A 140 1.17 -6.69 1.66
CA ALA A 140 -0.04 -6.30 2.35
C ALA A 140 0.09 -6.52 3.86
N VAL A 141 -0.61 -5.69 4.63
CA VAL A 141 -0.92 -5.96 6.03
C VAL A 141 -2.40 -6.28 6.07
N GLU A 142 -2.73 -7.55 6.24
CA GLU A 142 -4.12 -8.02 6.28
C GLU A 142 -4.70 -7.91 7.69
N LEU A 143 -6.01 -7.66 7.72
CA LEU A 143 -6.87 -7.68 8.89
C LEU A 143 -7.94 -8.72 8.57
N ASP A 144 -7.63 -9.98 8.86
CA ASP A 144 -8.46 -11.13 8.52
C ASP A 144 -9.40 -11.46 9.68
N THR A 145 -10.66 -11.75 9.35
CA THR A 145 -11.74 -12.02 10.30
C THR A 145 -12.34 -13.41 10.13
N ILE A 146 -11.72 -14.26 9.31
CA ILE A 146 -12.12 -15.63 9.07
C ILE A 146 -10.89 -16.53 9.05
N LYS A 147 -11.09 -17.84 9.19
CA LYS A 147 -10.01 -18.83 9.09
C LYS A 147 -10.13 -19.59 7.78
N ASN A 148 -9.20 -19.36 6.86
CA ASN A 148 -9.00 -20.12 5.63
C ASN A 148 -7.86 -21.12 5.80
N VAL A 149 -8.21 -22.40 5.93
CA VAL A 149 -7.22 -23.48 6.12
C VAL A 149 -6.29 -23.61 4.91
N GLU A 150 -6.79 -23.28 3.72
CA GLU A 150 -6.03 -23.27 2.48
C GLU A 150 -4.92 -22.21 2.42
N PHE A 151 -5.00 -21.17 3.27
CA PHE A 151 -3.99 -20.11 3.38
C PHE A 151 -3.12 -20.22 4.63
N GLU A 152 -3.33 -21.27 5.43
CA GLU A 152 -2.60 -21.57 6.67
C GLU A 152 -2.87 -20.57 7.81
N ASP A 153 -4.08 -19.99 7.83
CA ASP A 153 -4.49 -19.04 8.85
C ASP A 153 -4.39 -19.61 10.28
N ILE A 154 -3.81 -18.82 11.16
CA ILE A 154 -3.50 -19.23 12.53
C ILE A 154 -4.77 -19.38 13.37
N ASP A 155 -5.73 -18.47 13.21
CA ASP A 155 -7.02 -18.42 13.90
C ASP A 155 -8.06 -17.74 13.01
N ASP A 156 -9.26 -17.49 13.53
CA ASP A 156 -10.38 -16.86 12.84
C ASP A 156 -10.39 -15.33 12.96
N ASN A 157 -9.32 -14.71 13.46
CA ASN A 157 -9.20 -13.26 13.58
C ASN A 157 -7.73 -12.85 13.81
N HIS A 158 -6.99 -12.55 12.76
CA HIS A 158 -5.57 -12.25 12.84
C HIS A 158 -5.14 -11.03 12.01
N VAL A 159 -3.93 -10.56 12.32
CA VAL A 159 -3.21 -9.59 11.50
C VAL A 159 -2.01 -10.29 10.89
N GLY A 160 -1.84 -10.13 9.58
CA GLY A 160 -0.83 -10.82 8.80
C GLY A 160 0.02 -9.87 7.96
N ILE A 161 1.23 -10.31 7.62
CA ILE A 161 2.10 -9.65 6.63
C ILE A 161 2.25 -10.58 5.44
N ASP A 162 1.65 -10.16 4.33
CA ASP A 162 1.60 -10.92 3.10
C ASP A 162 2.63 -10.41 2.10
N VAL A 163 3.38 -11.32 1.50
CA VAL A 163 4.27 -11.02 0.38
C VAL A 163 3.89 -11.87 -0.82
N ASN A 164 3.19 -11.24 -1.77
CA ASN A 164 2.72 -11.82 -3.04
C ASN A 164 1.70 -12.96 -2.95
N GLY A 165 1.24 -13.35 -1.77
CA GLY A 165 0.18 -14.33 -1.56
C GLY A 165 -0.38 -14.25 -0.14
N LEU A 166 -1.45 -15.00 0.12
CA LEU A 166 -2.26 -14.96 1.35
C LEU A 166 -1.73 -15.89 2.46
N THR A 167 -0.73 -16.72 2.17
CA THR A 167 0.01 -17.37 3.25
C THR A 167 0.95 -16.35 3.87
N SER A 168 0.47 -15.77 4.96
CA SER A 168 1.15 -14.75 5.75
C SER A 168 2.59 -15.15 6.10
N ASN A 169 3.56 -14.28 5.83
CA ASN A 169 4.95 -14.49 6.24
C ASN A 169 5.13 -14.41 7.76
N VAL A 170 4.33 -13.55 8.40
CA VAL A 170 4.25 -13.38 9.85
C VAL A 170 2.82 -13.01 10.19
N SER A 171 2.20 -13.72 11.14
CA SER A 171 0.85 -13.44 11.60
C SER A 171 0.73 -13.49 13.12
N HIS A 172 -0.30 -12.83 13.64
CA HIS A 172 -0.61 -12.84 15.07
C HIS A 172 -2.10 -12.60 15.30
N GLY A 173 -2.67 -13.25 16.33
CA GLY A 173 -4.09 -13.05 16.68
C GLY A 173 -4.41 -11.59 16.96
N ALA A 174 -5.56 -11.14 16.48
CA ALA A 174 -6.01 -9.76 16.66
C ALA A 174 -6.20 -9.43 18.14
N GLY A 175 -5.92 -8.18 18.52
CA GLY A 175 -5.91 -7.74 19.92
C GLY A 175 -4.63 -8.08 20.71
N GLN A 176 -3.72 -8.88 20.14
CA GLN A 176 -2.40 -9.16 20.73
C GLN A 176 -1.22 -8.57 19.91
N CYS A 177 -1.52 -7.90 18.79
CA CYS A 177 -0.51 -7.43 17.83
C CYS A 177 0.36 -6.26 18.35
N LYS A 178 1.67 -6.49 18.41
CA LYS A 178 2.72 -5.45 18.42
C LYS A 178 3.80 -5.84 17.41
N PHE A 179 3.83 -5.17 16.25
CA PHE A 179 4.97 -5.27 15.34
C PHE A 179 6.03 -4.28 15.82
N GLY A 180 7.15 -4.81 16.30
CA GLY A 180 8.29 -4.05 16.82
C GLY A 180 9.22 -3.56 15.72
#